data_AF-A0A238F8G2-F1
#
_entry.id   AF-A0A238F8G2-F1
#
_cell.length_a   1.000
_cell.length_b   1.000
_cell.length_c   1.000
_cell.angle_alpha   90.00
_cell.angle_beta   90.00
_cell.angle_gamma   90.00
#
_symmetry.space_group_name_H-M   'P 1'
#
loop_
_entity.id
_entity.type
_entity.pdbx_description
1 polymer ?
#
loop_
_entity_poly.entity_id
_entity_poly.type
_entity_poly.pdbx_seq_one_letter_code
_entity_poly.pdbx_strand_id
1 'polypeptide(L)'
;MASAEEPITSEHSSGADATSSATASTSSAPNPVPVAAEAAPPSHDAEAEDDDEEGYDGQLPDFSDDETPSAPTTSAPKLLQPKPKGPLRARNKKSPLIASSAAALKKKLTPGNKSTKAKASDETSAAPNNEGLKVTDNQLDAVMAKLALDQPELAGKLQRFDVQDFINQAGINDKFLKGESGLMGKGVKDMASHKFWSTQPVPRLDESLQDVREGPLEANTPIEKVPQEPIKLHKDFVWSNIDLNDSVQLKEVYDLMTNNYVEDPDASFRFDYSAEFYEWALKPPGYVPDWHVGIRVAATGKLVAFISGVPIDLRVRSVTKRCTEINFLCVHKKLRSKRLTPLLIQEVTRRTHLLGIFQAIYTAGAYLPTPVSRCQYYHRNLNPQKLVKTGFTSIPRNSTMARLINHYRVPTETKLAGLREMEKKDLKQVARLIRAYNARFDIAPAMANKEVEHMFLAGRGKDVDGKRVGQIVWAYVVEEKGTGKITDVFSFYSLPSTATKMPTRTLVNAAYLFYYATTACPSCANLGDGSTATAVTNWKDETKEERELLQRRLIELVSDCLILASKLGFDVLNALTLQDNSLFLEELKFGRGDGFLHYYLYNYATKPILGGIDASDGGSGVGVIML
;
A
#
# COMPACT_ATOMS: atom_id res chain seq x y z
N MET A 1 -69.89 -26.08 14.39
CA MET A 1 -70.04 -26.52 12.98
C MET A 1 -68.72 -27.19 12.64
N ALA A 2 -68.58 -28.52 12.75
CA ALA A 2 -69.20 -29.57 11.92
C ALA A 2 -68.63 -29.53 10.49
N SER A 3 -67.97 -30.56 9.93
CA SER A 3 -67.65 -31.94 10.39
C SER A 3 -66.31 -32.39 9.76
N ALA A 4 -65.51 -33.31 10.36
CA ALA A 4 -65.39 -34.77 10.06
C ALA A 4 -65.05 -35.10 8.58
N GLU A 5 -64.24 -36.11 8.21
CA GLU A 5 -63.87 -37.38 8.86
C GLU A 5 -62.40 -37.80 8.60
N GLU A 6 -61.89 -38.76 9.39
CA GLU A 6 -60.62 -39.52 9.19
C GLU A 6 -60.91 -40.81 8.34
N PRO A 7 -60.31 -42.03 8.50
CA PRO A 7 -59.09 -42.49 9.21
C PRO A 7 -58.27 -43.63 8.50
N ILE A 8 -57.40 -44.30 9.29
CA ILE A 8 -56.94 -45.71 9.20
C ILE A 8 -55.61 -45.93 8.42
N THR A 9 -54.44 -45.97 9.09
CA THR A 9 -53.72 -47.11 9.78
C THR A 9 -53.14 -48.16 8.80
N SER A 10 -52.15 -49.00 9.10
CA SER A 10 -51.19 -49.21 10.22
C SER A 10 -50.02 -50.05 9.64
N GLU A 11 -48.81 -50.07 10.20
CA GLU A 11 -48.22 -51.11 11.10
C GLU A 11 -46.68 -50.89 11.00
N HIS A 12 -45.80 -51.16 11.98
CA HIS A 12 -45.89 -51.98 13.20
C HIS A 12 -44.92 -51.45 14.30
N SER A 13 -45.30 -51.68 15.58
CA SER A 13 -44.43 -52.09 16.72
C SER A 13 -43.06 -51.38 16.93
N SER A 14 -42.89 -50.52 17.95
CA SER A 14 -42.54 -50.85 19.36
C SER A 14 -41.12 -51.44 19.56
N GLY A 15 -40.31 -51.06 20.57
CA GLY A 15 -40.49 -50.12 21.68
C GLY A 15 -39.18 -49.93 22.48
N ALA A 16 -39.24 -49.33 23.69
CA ALA A 16 -38.14 -49.32 24.68
C ALA A 16 -37.82 -50.76 25.16
N ASP A 17 -36.75 -51.08 25.90
CA ASP A 17 -36.00 -50.30 26.88
C ASP A 17 -34.59 -50.90 27.14
N ALA A 18 -33.87 -50.43 28.16
CA ALA A 18 -32.45 -50.68 28.42
C ALA A 18 -32.05 -52.04 29.07
N THR A 19 -30.72 -52.24 29.15
CA THR A 19 -29.91 -53.02 30.12
C THR A 19 -29.44 -54.47 29.84
N SER A 20 -28.11 -54.66 30.03
CA SER A 20 -27.40 -55.93 30.37
C SER A 20 -27.41 -57.03 29.27
N SER A 21 -26.62 -58.12 29.24
CA SER A 21 -25.39 -58.61 29.92
C SER A 21 -24.96 -59.91 29.18
N ALA A 22 -23.75 -60.50 29.26
CA ALA A 22 -22.35 -60.13 29.56
C ALA A 22 -21.47 -61.38 29.23
N THR A 23 -20.11 -61.33 29.31
CA THR A 23 -19.12 -62.45 29.59
C THR A 23 -17.71 -62.11 29.02
N ALA A 24 -16.55 -62.50 29.58
CA ALA A 24 -16.20 -63.05 30.91
C ALA A 24 -14.67 -62.94 31.20
N SER A 25 -14.29 -63.06 32.50
CA SER A 25 -13.01 -63.60 33.06
C SER A 25 -11.65 -62.86 32.85
N THR A 26 -10.71 -62.74 33.80
CA THR A 26 -10.66 -63.06 35.28
C THR A 26 -9.42 -62.43 35.99
N SER A 27 -9.52 -62.19 37.31
CA SER A 27 -8.46 -62.10 38.36
C SER A 27 -7.38 -60.97 38.30
N SER A 28 -6.84 -60.39 39.40
CA SER A 28 -7.04 -60.56 40.87
C SER A 28 -6.62 -59.29 41.67
N ALA A 29 -7.11 -59.15 42.91
CA ALA A 29 -6.90 -58.03 43.87
C ALA A 29 -5.63 -58.22 44.77
N PRO A 30 -5.29 -57.43 45.85
CA PRO A 30 -6.09 -56.43 46.60
C PRO A 30 -5.39 -55.13 47.15
N ASN A 31 -6.23 -54.28 47.78
CA ASN A 31 -6.02 -53.04 48.58
C ASN A 31 -5.16 -53.22 49.88
N PRO A 32 -4.66 -52.17 50.63
CA PRO A 32 -5.44 -51.00 51.12
C PRO A 32 -4.71 -49.63 51.38
N VAL A 33 -5.47 -48.69 51.98
CA VAL A 33 -5.18 -47.29 52.44
C VAL A 33 -4.63 -47.26 53.91
N PRO A 34 -4.43 -46.11 54.61
CA PRO A 34 -3.73 -44.82 54.38
C PRO A 34 -2.50 -44.66 55.31
N VAL A 35 -1.89 -43.45 55.45
CA VAL A 35 -1.39 -42.80 56.71
C VAL A 35 -0.62 -41.48 56.40
N ALA A 36 -0.62 -40.52 57.33
CA ALA A 36 0.12 -39.25 57.28
C ALA A 36 1.09 -39.10 58.47
N ALA A 37 2.20 -38.35 58.32
CA ALA A 37 2.86 -37.56 59.40
C ALA A 37 4.10 -36.75 58.91
N GLU A 38 4.28 -35.60 59.56
CA GLU A 38 5.46 -34.72 59.81
C GLU A 38 6.88 -35.22 59.41
N ALA A 39 7.86 -34.41 58.99
CA ALA A 39 8.36 -33.17 59.63
C ALA A 39 9.36 -32.40 58.71
N ALA A 40 9.75 -31.18 59.12
CA ALA A 40 10.74 -30.29 58.45
C ALA A 40 11.74 -29.72 59.50
N PRO A 41 12.70 -28.81 59.20
CA PRO A 41 13.52 -28.50 58.00
C PRO A 41 15.04 -28.54 58.42
N PRO A 42 15.99 -27.63 58.06
CA PRO A 42 16.25 -26.83 56.84
C PRO A 42 17.70 -26.94 56.28
N SER A 43 17.92 -26.55 55.02
CA SER A 43 19.13 -25.77 54.63
C SER A 43 19.04 -25.15 53.22
N HIS A 44 19.35 -23.86 53.16
CA HIS A 44 19.95 -23.08 52.05
C HIS A 44 20.80 -23.89 51.04
N ASP A 45 20.92 -23.55 49.74
CA ASP A 45 20.74 -22.25 49.06
C ASP A 45 20.06 -22.36 47.67
N ALA A 46 19.76 -21.20 47.06
CA ALA A 46 18.96 -21.08 45.84
C ALA A 46 19.76 -21.01 44.53
N GLU A 47 19.28 -21.71 43.49
CA GLU A 47 19.15 -21.20 42.12
C GLU A 47 17.79 -21.69 41.59
N ALA A 48 16.94 -20.77 41.11
CA ALA A 48 15.59 -21.10 40.63
C ALA A 48 15.61 -21.30 39.11
N GLU A 49 15.31 -22.51 38.67
CA GLU A 49 14.52 -22.71 37.47
C GLU A 49 13.11 -22.22 37.76
N ASP A 50 12.49 -21.48 36.84
CA ASP A 50 11.03 -21.41 36.71
C ASP A 50 10.69 -21.21 35.23
N ASP A 51 9.93 -22.17 34.70
CA ASP A 51 9.16 -22.03 33.48
C ASP A 51 8.03 -21.02 33.70
N ASP A 52 7.60 -20.33 32.63
CA ASP A 52 6.23 -19.83 32.53
C ASP A 52 5.82 -19.74 31.04
N GLU A 53 5.38 -20.88 30.49
CA GLU A 53 4.51 -20.90 29.30
C GLU A 53 3.09 -20.47 29.69
N GLU A 54 2.82 -19.17 29.82
CA GLU A 54 1.43 -18.69 29.90
C GLU A 54 0.81 -18.58 28.50
N GLY A 55 -0.10 -19.53 28.22
CA GLY A 55 -0.96 -19.51 27.04
C GLY A 55 -2.00 -18.38 27.13
N TYR A 56 -2.06 -17.56 26.07
CA TYR A 56 -2.98 -16.43 25.95
C TYR A 56 -4.46 -16.84 26.10
N ASP A 57 -5.11 -16.38 27.17
CA ASP A 57 -6.57 -16.44 27.29
C ASP A 57 -7.24 -15.23 26.61
N GLY A 58 -8.45 -15.45 26.10
CA GLY A 58 -9.04 -14.61 25.06
C GLY A 58 -9.73 -13.34 25.54
N GLN A 59 -9.19 -12.57 26.47
CA GLN A 59 -9.85 -11.38 27.03
C GLN A 59 -9.15 -10.04 26.72
N LEU A 60 -9.97 -9.03 26.41
CA LEU A 60 -9.54 -7.68 26.02
C LEU A 60 -9.57 -6.74 27.25
N PRO A 61 -8.57 -5.87 27.45
CA PRO A 61 -8.55 -4.92 28.56
C PRO A 61 -9.54 -3.75 28.40
N ASP A 62 -9.92 -3.19 29.55
CA ASP A 62 -10.96 -2.15 29.72
C ASP A 62 -10.46 -0.73 29.39
N PHE A 63 -11.38 0.19 29.08
CA PHE A 63 -11.10 1.56 28.62
C PHE A 63 -11.95 2.59 29.36
N SER A 64 -11.31 3.45 30.18
CA SER A 64 -11.90 4.68 30.71
C SER A 64 -10.96 5.88 30.51
N ASP A 65 -11.48 6.94 29.90
CA ASP A 65 -10.76 8.19 29.62
C ASP A 65 -11.25 9.28 30.59
N ASP A 66 -10.34 10.10 31.17
CA ASP A 66 -10.70 11.47 31.56
C ASP A 66 -9.49 12.40 31.84
N GLU A 67 -9.54 13.59 31.22
CA GLU A 67 -9.30 14.95 31.79
C GLU A 67 -8.68 15.96 30.80
N THR A 68 -9.01 17.25 31.03
CA THR A 68 -8.87 18.35 30.06
C THR A 68 -7.84 19.42 30.46
N PRO A 69 -7.22 20.15 29.49
CA PRO A 69 -6.14 21.10 29.76
C PRO A 69 -6.58 22.58 29.85
N SER A 70 -5.71 23.43 30.43
CA SER A 70 -5.88 24.89 30.48
C SER A 70 -4.67 25.66 29.91
N ALA A 71 -4.95 26.79 29.25
CA ALA A 71 -4.01 27.79 28.72
C ALA A 71 -4.46 29.19 29.23
N PRO A 72 -3.99 30.38 28.73
CA PRO A 72 -2.89 30.72 27.80
C PRO A 72 -2.04 31.94 28.28
N THR A 73 -1.16 32.54 27.45
CA THR A 73 -1.25 33.97 26.97
C THR A 73 0.05 34.60 26.38
N THR A 74 -0.04 35.08 25.13
CA THR A 74 0.58 36.33 24.57
C THR A 74 2.12 36.54 24.59
N SER A 75 2.79 37.40 23.79
CA SER A 75 2.42 38.43 22.78
C SER A 75 3.52 38.54 21.69
N ALA A 76 3.24 39.19 20.56
CA ALA A 76 4.19 39.38 19.44
C ALA A 76 4.37 40.86 19.03
N PRO A 77 5.52 41.24 18.43
CA PRO A 77 5.62 42.42 17.58
C PRO A 77 6.10 42.13 16.13
N LYS A 78 6.06 43.17 15.28
CA LYS A 78 5.92 43.09 13.81
C LYS A 78 7.18 43.40 12.97
N LEU A 79 7.23 42.74 11.80
CA LEU A 79 7.60 43.24 10.44
C LEU A 79 8.91 44.01 10.18
N LEU A 80 9.61 43.59 9.12
CA LEU A 80 10.20 44.48 8.09
C LEU A 80 10.40 43.70 6.76
N GLN A 81 10.15 44.34 5.60
CA GLN A 81 10.38 43.80 4.24
C GLN A 81 11.68 44.36 3.64
N PRO A 82 12.28 43.72 2.60
CA PRO A 82 12.11 44.29 1.25
C PRO A 82 12.17 43.32 0.03
N LYS A 83 11.24 43.59 -0.92
CA LYS A 83 11.29 43.71 -2.41
C LYS A 83 12.39 43.05 -3.32
N PRO A 84 12.12 42.91 -4.65
CA PRO A 84 12.55 41.73 -5.44
C PRO A 84 13.55 41.97 -6.60
N LYS A 85 14.01 40.85 -7.19
CA LYS A 85 14.56 40.68 -8.56
C LYS A 85 14.02 39.30 -9.05
N GLY A 86 13.64 39.00 -10.29
CA GLY A 86 14.02 39.48 -11.63
C GLY A 86 14.25 38.21 -12.49
N PRO A 87 13.54 37.96 -13.61
CA PRO A 87 13.35 36.59 -14.12
C PRO A 87 14.38 36.11 -15.15
N LEU A 88 14.67 34.80 -15.19
CA LEU A 88 15.47 34.16 -16.25
C LEU A 88 14.79 32.90 -16.83
N ARG A 89 14.19 33.12 -18.01
CA ARG A 89 14.01 32.23 -19.19
C ARG A 89 14.11 30.70 -19.05
N ALA A 90 13.02 30.03 -19.47
CA ALA A 90 12.92 28.59 -19.65
C ALA A 90 13.67 28.04 -20.89
N ARG A 91 13.94 26.72 -20.90
CA ARG A 91 14.41 25.97 -22.08
C ARG A 91 13.79 24.56 -22.13
N ASN A 92 12.80 24.37 -23.01
CA ASN A 92 12.15 23.07 -23.27
C ASN A 92 13.11 22.06 -23.92
N LYS A 93 12.93 20.76 -23.62
CA LYS A 93 13.16 19.63 -24.54
C LYS A 93 12.31 18.40 -24.13
N LYS A 94 11.67 17.75 -25.10
CA LYS A 94 10.93 16.47 -25.00
C LYS A 94 11.58 15.46 -25.96
N SER A 95 11.46 14.14 -25.70
CA SER A 95 11.68 13.10 -26.71
C SER A 95 11.20 11.69 -26.27
N PRO A 96 10.35 11.02 -27.06
CA PRO A 96 10.08 9.58 -26.95
C PRO A 96 10.61 8.81 -28.18
N LEU A 97 11.69 8.02 -28.02
CA LEU A 97 12.47 7.45 -29.14
C LEU A 97 12.33 5.94 -29.37
N ILE A 98 11.89 5.16 -28.36
CA ILE A 98 12.04 3.68 -28.37
C ILE A 98 11.02 2.98 -29.31
N ALA A 99 9.82 3.52 -29.48
CA ALA A 99 8.78 2.88 -30.30
C ALA A 99 9.09 2.89 -31.82
N SER A 100 9.98 3.76 -32.30
CA SER A 100 10.33 3.85 -33.73
C SER A 100 11.38 2.85 -34.19
N SER A 101 12.29 2.41 -33.32
CA SER A 101 13.39 1.51 -33.69
C SER A 101 12.93 0.06 -33.86
N ALA A 102 12.05 -0.44 -32.98
CA ALA A 102 11.49 -1.79 -33.09
C ALA A 102 10.72 -2.02 -34.41
N ALA A 103 9.99 -1.01 -34.88
CA ALA A 103 9.28 -1.07 -36.17
C ALA A 103 10.23 -1.11 -37.38
N ALA A 104 11.40 -0.46 -37.28
CA ALA A 104 12.43 -0.52 -38.32
C ALA A 104 13.09 -1.90 -38.39
N LEU A 105 13.38 -2.52 -37.24
CA LEU A 105 13.94 -3.88 -37.18
C LEU A 105 12.97 -4.92 -37.78
N LYS A 106 11.68 -4.86 -37.44
CA LYS A 106 10.65 -5.74 -38.02
C LYS A 106 10.59 -5.62 -39.55
N LYS A 107 10.78 -4.43 -40.12
CA LYS A 107 10.82 -4.18 -41.57
C LYS A 107 12.09 -4.68 -42.26
N LYS A 108 13.23 -4.75 -41.54
CA LYS A 108 14.52 -5.26 -42.06
C LYS A 108 14.53 -6.79 -42.19
N LEU A 109 13.79 -7.50 -41.31
CA LEU A 109 13.79 -8.97 -41.20
C LEU A 109 12.66 -9.67 -41.98
N THR A 110 11.73 -8.93 -42.61
CA THR A 110 10.69 -9.53 -43.48
C THR A 110 11.21 -9.82 -44.90
N PRO A 111 11.14 -11.07 -45.40
CA PRO A 111 11.61 -11.41 -46.74
C PRO A 111 10.62 -10.93 -47.81
N GLY A 112 10.89 -9.79 -48.45
CA GLY A 112 9.97 -9.29 -49.47
C GLY A 112 10.32 -7.99 -50.21
N ASN A 113 11.50 -7.38 -50.01
CA ASN A 113 11.82 -6.15 -50.75
C ASN A 113 13.33 -6.00 -51.06
N LYS A 114 13.79 -6.73 -52.08
CA LYS A 114 15.09 -6.48 -52.72
C LYS A 114 14.92 -5.41 -53.81
N SER A 115 15.35 -4.17 -53.54
CA SER A 115 15.66 -3.20 -54.59
C SER A 115 17.16 -3.21 -54.87
N THR A 116 17.53 -3.60 -56.09
CA THR A 116 18.92 -3.83 -56.52
C THR A 116 19.68 -2.54 -56.83
N LYS A 117 20.92 -2.44 -56.33
CA LYS A 117 22.03 -1.83 -57.07
C LYS A 117 23.37 -2.30 -56.51
N ALA A 118 24.21 -2.85 -57.37
CA ALA A 118 25.58 -3.23 -57.06
C ALA A 118 26.53 -2.50 -58.02
N LYS A 119 27.66 -1.99 -57.50
CA LYS A 119 28.95 -1.98 -58.20
C LYS A 119 30.11 -1.55 -57.28
N ALA A 120 31.01 -2.52 -57.07
CA ALA A 120 32.48 -2.45 -57.04
C ALA A 120 33.25 -1.25 -56.43
N SER A 121 34.11 -1.61 -55.46
CA SER A 121 35.51 -1.18 -55.22
C SER A 121 35.91 0.30 -55.31
N ASP A 122 36.44 0.83 -54.20
CA ASP A 122 37.89 1.09 -54.12
C ASP A 122 38.39 1.03 -52.66
N GLU A 123 39.71 0.86 -52.46
CA GLU A 123 40.35 0.86 -51.15
C GLU A 123 40.71 2.27 -50.64
N THR A 124 40.97 2.38 -49.33
CA THR A 124 41.56 3.54 -48.63
C THR A 124 40.76 4.85 -48.62
N SER A 125 40.02 5.09 -47.53
CA SER A 125 40.11 6.36 -46.79
C SER A 125 39.44 6.30 -45.41
N ALA A 126 40.18 6.77 -44.40
CA ALA A 126 39.75 7.21 -43.07
C ALA A 126 38.56 6.49 -42.40
N ALA A 127 38.86 5.57 -41.47
CA ALA A 127 37.89 5.15 -40.47
C ALA A 127 37.43 6.38 -39.63
N PRO A 128 36.12 6.66 -39.51
CA PRO A 128 35.64 7.56 -38.46
C PRO A 128 35.77 6.81 -37.13
N ASN A 129 36.57 7.34 -36.21
CA ASN A 129 36.65 6.81 -34.85
C ASN A 129 35.28 6.91 -34.17
N ASN A 130 34.59 5.77 -34.12
CA ASN A 130 33.36 5.60 -33.38
C ASN A 130 33.53 4.32 -32.56
N GLU A 131 33.96 4.45 -31.31
CA GLU A 131 34.13 3.34 -30.38
C GLU A 131 32.74 2.76 -30.01
N GLY A 132 32.23 1.87 -30.87
CA GLY A 132 31.02 1.11 -30.61
C GLY A 132 31.22 0.14 -29.44
N LEU A 133 30.19 -0.01 -28.60
CA LEU A 133 30.23 -0.89 -27.44
C LEU A 133 30.49 -2.34 -27.86
N LYS A 134 31.58 -2.94 -27.37
CA LYS A 134 31.82 -4.39 -27.46
C LYS A 134 30.98 -5.11 -26.39
N VAL A 135 29.80 -5.56 -26.77
CA VAL A 135 28.97 -6.46 -25.95
C VAL A 135 29.52 -7.89 -26.08
N THR A 136 29.47 -8.69 -25.02
CA THR A 136 29.94 -10.09 -25.08
C THR A 136 28.89 -11.00 -25.73
N ASP A 137 29.34 -12.08 -26.38
CA ASP A 137 28.46 -13.07 -27.03
C ASP A 137 27.34 -13.58 -26.11
N ASN A 138 27.67 -13.89 -24.85
CA ASN A 138 26.70 -14.35 -23.85
C ASN A 138 25.62 -13.31 -23.53
N GLN A 139 25.96 -12.02 -23.55
CA GLN A 139 25.01 -10.92 -23.36
C GLN A 139 24.13 -10.72 -24.61
N LEU A 140 24.69 -10.87 -25.81
CA LEU A 140 23.91 -10.83 -27.05
C LEU A 140 22.88 -11.97 -27.08
N ASP A 141 23.28 -13.20 -26.75
CA ASP A 141 22.38 -14.35 -26.70
C ASP A 141 21.24 -14.19 -25.67
N ALA A 142 21.54 -13.64 -24.48
CA ALA A 142 20.52 -13.32 -23.48
C ALA A 142 19.49 -12.28 -23.98
N VAL A 143 19.95 -11.26 -24.72
CA VAL A 143 19.07 -10.27 -25.35
C VAL A 143 18.28 -10.89 -26.52
N MET A 144 18.87 -11.81 -27.29
CA MET A 144 18.15 -12.56 -28.34
C MET A 144 17.02 -13.39 -27.76
N ALA A 145 17.30 -14.14 -26.67
CA ALA A 145 16.30 -14.96 -25.99
C ALA A 145 15.14 -14.12 -25.45
N LYS A 146 15.43 -12.95 -24.86
CA LYS A 146 14.40 -12.04 -24.37
C LYS A 146 13.57 -11.40 -25.49
N LEU A 147 14.21 -10.95 -26.58
CA LEU A 147 13.50 -10.43 -27.76
C LEU A 147 12.61 -11.48 -28.44
N ALA A 148 13.02 -12.75 -28.44
CA ALA A 148 12.21 -13.86 -28.94
C ALA A 148 11.03 -14.22 -28.00
N LEU A 149 11.19 -14.00 -26.69
CA LEU A 149 10.12 -14.15 -25.70
C LEU A 149 9.06 -13.04 -25.83
N ASP A 150 9.51 -11.79 -25.91
CA ASP A 150 8.65 -10.60 -26.06
C ASP A 150 7.99 -10.53 -27.45
N GLN A 151 8.61 -11.12 -28.49
CA GLN A 151 8.06 -11.23 -29.84
C GLN A 151 8.30 -12.63 -30.45
N PRO A 152 7.34 -13.57 -30.27
CA PRO A 152 7.44 -14.94 -30.79
C PRO A 152 7.71 -15.04 -32.31
N GLU A 153 7.31 -14.03 -33.08
CA GLU A 153 7.58 -13.97 -34.53
C GLU A 153 9.07 -13.86 -34.91
N LEU A 154 9.93 -13.43 -33.98
CA LEU A 154 11.38 -13.25 -34.16
C LEU A 154 12.19 -14.48 -33.72
N ALA A 155 11.57 -15.45 -33.03
CA ALA A 155 12.23 -16.68 -32.61
C ALA A 155 12.85 -17.41 -33.81
N GLY A 156 14.13 -17.79 -33.68
CA GLY A 156 14.90 -18.46 -34.75
C GLY A 156 15.29 -17.58 -35.95
N LYS A 157 14.97 -16.28 -35.97
CA LYS A 157 15.30 -15.36 -37.09
C LYS A 157 16.34 -14.29 -36.74
N LEU A 158 16.65 -14.11 -35.46
CA LEU A 158 17.66 -13.16 -34.99
C LEU A 158 19.06 -13.76 -35.08
N GLN A 159 20.02 -13.00 -35.59
CA GLN A 159 21.46 -13.29 -35.45
C GLN A 159 22.09 -12.30 -34.47
N ARG A 160 23.21 -12.69 -33.82
CA ARG A 160 23.94 -11.82 -32.87
C ARG A 160 24.28 -10.44 -33.46
N PHE A 161 24.59 -10.40 -34.76
CA PHE A 161 24.85 -9.15 -35.49
C PHE A 161 23.63 -8.21 -35.52
N ASP A 162 22.42 -8.72 -35.81
CA ASP A 162 21.20 -7.89 -35.84
C ASP A 162 20.86 -7.32 -34.45
N VAL A 163 21.17 -8.07 -33.39
CA VAL A 163 20.96 -7.63 -32.01
C VAL A 163 22.02 -6.61 -31.58
N GLN A 164 23.27 -6.75 -32.02
CA GLN A 164 24.30 -5.72 -31.83
C GLN A 164 23.96 -4.43 -32.60
N ASP A 165 23.47 -4.54 -33.84
CA ASP A 165 22.96 -3.42 -34.65
C ASP A 165 21.78 -2.72 -33.94
N PHE A 166 20.86 -3.49 -33.37
CA PHE A 166 19.71 -2.98 -32.60
C PHE A 166 20.14 -2.25 -31.33
N ILE A 167 21.05 -2.81 -30.53
CA ILE A 167 21.61 -2.18 -29.32
C ILE A 167 22.28 -0.85 -29.67
N ASN A 168 23.07 -0.82 -30.74
CA ASN A 168 23.77 0.36 -31.24
C ASN A 168 22.79 1.44 -31.77
N GLN A 169 21.76 1.07 -32.54
CA GLN A 169 20.76 2.02 -33.05
C GLN A 169 19.80 2.53 -31.97
N ALA A 170 19.48 1.71 -30.96
CA ALA A 170 18.61 2.10 -29.86
C ALA A 170 19.32 2.96 -28.80
N GLY A 171 20.64 3.16 -28.89
CA GLY A 171 21.43 3.93 -27.93
C GLY A 171 21.49 3.27 -26.54
N ILE A 172 21.37 1.94 -26.49
CA ILE A 172 21.30 1.17 -25.25
C ILE A 172 22.73 1.00 -24.72
N ASN A 173 23.16 1.96 -23.89
CA ASN A 173 24.40 1.83 -23.13
C ASN A 173 24.32 0.62 -22.18
N ASP A 174 25.46 -0.04 -21.95
CA ASP A 174 25.67 -1.20 -21.07
C ASP A 174 24.96 -1.09 -19.69
N LYS A 175 24.85 0.15 -19.16
CA LYS A 175 24.15 0.48 -17.91
C LYS A 175 22.64 0.20 -17.90
N PHE A 176 21.98 0.18 -19.05
CA PHE A 176 20.55 -0.13 -19.15
C PHE A 176 20.31 -1.65 -19.10
N LEU A 177 21.16 -2.43 -19.78
CA LEU A 177 21.11 -3.90 -19.74
C LEU A 177 21.53 -4.46 -18.38
N LYS A 178 22.45 -3.79 -17.67
CA LYS A 178 22.87 -4.13 -16.30
C LYS A 178 21.93 -3.61 -15.19
N GLY A 179 20.82 -2.95 -15.53
CA GLY A 179 19.87 -2.41 -14.55
C GLY A 179 20.34 -1.17 -13.77
N GLU A 180 21.54 -0.67 -14.03
CA GLU A 180 22.12 0.52 -13.37
C GLU A 180 21.44 1.85 -13.76
N SER A 181 20.49 1.84 -14.70
CA SER A 181 19.78 3.03 -15.18
C SER A 181 18.30 2.76 -15.40
N GLY A 182 17.54 2.72 -14.29
CA GLY A 182 16.10 2.89 -14.34
C GLY A 182 15.70 4.25 -14.92
N LEU A 183 14.48 4.35 -15.44
CA LEU A 183 13.94 5.57 -16.05
C LEU A 183 13.82 6.76 -15.07
N MET A 184 13.97 6.48 -13.77
CA MET A 184 14.11 7.43 -12.68
C MET A 184 15.60 7.61 -12.35
N GLY A 185 16.12 8.82 -12.54
CA GLY A 185 17.56 9.08 -12.51
C GLY A 185 18.28 8.77 -11.19
N LYS A 186 19.50 8.23 -11.32
CA LYS A 186 20.46 7.81 -10.27
C LYS A 186 20.22 6.45 -9.60
N GLY A 187 20.38 5.41 -10.42
CA GLY A 187 21.30 4.30 -10.16
C GLY A 187 20.97 3.35 -9.01
N VAL A 188 20.80 2.07 -9.35
CA VAL A 188 20.97 0.99 -8.38
C VAL A 188 22.36 1.15 -7.76
N LYS A 189 22.34 1.31 -6.45
CA LYS A 189 23.48 1.69 -5.65
C LYS A 189 23.63 0.58 -4.63
N ASP A 190 24.75 -0.14 -4.71
CA ASP A 190 25.12 -1.22 -3.80
C ASP A 190 24.89 -0.81 -2.32
N MET A 191 24.55 -1.76 -1.43
CA MET A 191 24.26 -1.48 0.00
C MET A 191 25.38 -0.66 0.65
N ALA A 192 26.65 -0.94 0.29
CA ALA A 192 27.82 -0.19 0.73
C ALA A 192 27.75 1.33 0.45
N SER A 193 26.94 1.75 -0.53
CA SER A 193 26.71 3.15 -0.89
C SER A 193 25.51 3.79 -0.18
N HIS A 194 24.60 2.98 0.39
CA HIS A 194 23.47 3.41 1.23
C HIS A 194 23.87 3.48 2.71
N LYS A 195 24.88 4.31 3.04
CA LYS A 195 25.53 4.47 4.35
C LYS A 195 24.65 4.66 5.61
N PHE A 196 23.34 4.85 5.45
CA PHE A 196 22.37 4.88 6.56
C PHE A 196 21.64 3.54 6.66
N TRP A 197 20.97 3.11 5.59
CA TRP A 197 20.24 1.85 5.56
C TRP A 197 21.13 0.61 5.80
N SER A 198 22.41 0.68 5.44
CA SER A 198 23.40 -0.36 5.77
C SER A 198 23.66 -0.54 7.27
N THR A 199 23.15 0.34 8.13
CA THR A 199 23.26 0.27 9.60
C THR A 199 21.91 0.12 10.29
N GLN A 200 20.85 -0.26 9.57
CA GLN A 200 19.50 -0.41 10.09
C GLN A 200 19.05 -1.88 10.01
N PRO A 201 18.14 -2.34 10.89
CA PRO A 201 17.58 -3.68 10.84
C PRO A 201 16.59 -3.80 9.67
N VAL A 202 17.12 -3.95 8.46
CA VAL A 202 16.37 -4.22 7.23
C VAL A 202 17.03 -5.37 6.46
N PRO A 203 16.28 -6.20 5.72
CA PRO A 203 16.87 -7.28 4.93
C PRO A 203 17.89 -6.73 3.91
N ARG A 204 18.98 -7.46 3.70
CA ARG A 204 20.07 -6.99 2.83
C ARG A 204 19.80 -7.30 1.36
N LEU A 205 20.67 -6.85 0.46
CA LEU A 205 20.57 -7.11 -0.99
C LEU A 205 21.26 -8.42 -1.42
N ASP A 206 22.22 -8.87 -0.61
CA ASP A 206 23.06 -10.05 -0.82
C ASP A 206 22.48 -11.33 -0.18
N GLU A 207 21.42 -11.21 0.61
CA GLU A 207 20.73 -12.33 1.23
C GLU A 207 19.86 -13.09 0.22
N SER A 208 20.02 -14.42 0.18
CA SER A 208 19.20 -15.32 -0.63
C SER A 208 17.73 -15.25 -0.19
N LEU A 209 16.85 -14.81 -1.10
CA LEU A 209 15.40 -14.72 -0.85
C LEU A 209 14.74 -16.08 -0.55
N GLN A 210 15.43 -17.19 -0.82
CA GLN A 210 14.93 -18.55 -0.55
C GLN A 210 15.13 -18.97 0.91
N ASP A 211 16.20 -18.46 1.54
CA ASP A 211 16.65 -18.85 2.88
C ASP A 211 16.18 -17.89 4.00
N VAL A 212 15.34 -16.91 3.65
CA VAL A 212 14.80 -15.92 4.60
C VAL A 212 13.90 -16.60 5.63
N ARG A 213 14.40 -16.69 6.87
CA ARG A 213 13.59 -16.96 8.07
C ARG A 213 12.75 -15.72 8.37
N GLU A 214 11.43 -15.88 8.43
CA GLU A 214 10.53 -14.76 8.72
C GLU A 214 10.49 -14.45 10.24
N GLY A 215 10.37 -13.16 10.59
CA GLY A 215 10.36 -12.68 11.98
C GLY A 215 11.23 -11.42 12.19
N PRO A 216 11.37 -10.95 13.43
CA PRO A 216 12.24 -9.81 13.77
C PRO A 216 13.71 -10.07 13.38
N LEU A 217 14.41 -9.02 12.92
CA LEU A 217 15.83 -9.09 12.54
C LEU A 217 16.76 -8.90 13.75
N GLU A 218 16.38 -8.00 14.63
CA GLU A 218 17.02 -7.74 15.92
C GLU A 218 16.00 -8.03 17.04
N ALA A 219 16.49 -8.61 18.14
CA ALA A 219 15.68 -8.82 19.34
C ALA A 219 15.23 -7.47 19.92
N ASN A 220 14.04 -7.45 20.54
CA ASN A 220 13.52 -6.26 21.19
C ASN A 220 14.49 -5.79 22.28
N THR A 221 14.92 -4.53 22.21
CA THR A 221 15.78 -3.91 23.23
C THR A 221 14.96 -3.67 24.51
N PRO A 222 15.40 -4.13 25.69
CA PRO A 222 14.75 -3.79 26.95
C PRO A 222 14.55 -2.27 27.09
N ILE A 223 13.38 -1.84 27.58
CA ILE A 223 12.95 -0.43 27.54
C ILE A 223 13.93 0.47 28.32
N GLU A 224 14.54 -0.06 29.37
CA GLU A 224 15.54 0.60 30.23
C GLU A 224 16.85 0.89 29.47
N LYS A 225 17.13 0.12 28.40
CA LYS A 225 18.29 0.29 27.52
C LYS A 225 18.00 1.19 26.30
N VAL A 226 16.74 1.57 26.08
CA VAL A 226 16.37 2.54 25.04
C VAL A 226 16.79 3.95 25.52
N PRO A 227 17.47 4.76 24.69
CA PRO A 227 17.87 6.11 25.08
C PRO A 227 16.66 6.99 25.41
N GLN A 228 16.59 7.45 26.66
CA GLN A 228 15.49 8.30 27.16
C GLN A 228 15.57 9.72 26.60
N GLU A 229 16.79 10.25 26.42
CA GLU A 229 17.05 11.58 25.86
C GLU A 229 16.90 11.60 24.32
N PRO A 230 16.33 12.68 23.73
CA PRO A 230 16.29 12.88 22.29
C PRO A 230 17.66 12.92 21.61
N ILE A 231 17.70 12.56 20.34
CA ILE A 231 18.94 12.58 19.55
C ILE A 231 19.47 14.01 19.42
N LYS A 232 20.78 14.21 19.68
CA LYS A 232 21.40 15.54 19.64
C LYS A 232 21.36 16.13 18.23
N LEU A 233 20.64 17.24 18.08
CA LEU A 233 20.64 18.07 16.87
C LEU A 233 21.81 19.06 16.87
N HIS A 234 22.12 19.63 15.70
CA HIS A 234 22.97 20.82 15.61
C HIS A 234 22.26 22.01 16.28
N LYS A 235 23.01 22.85 17.01
CA LYS A 235 22.53 23.98 17.81
C LYS A 235 21.55 24.97 17.14
N ASP A 236 21.53 25.01 15.81
CA ASP A 236 20.61 25.86 15.03
C ASP A 236 19.20 25.25 14.90
N PHE A 237 19.00 24.01 15.39
CA PHE A 237 17.76 23.26 15.31
C PHE A 237 17.35 22.71 16.68
N VAL A 238 16.04 22.59 16.88
CA VAL A 238 15.43 21.95 18.05
C VAL A 238 14.36 20.96 17.59
N TRP A 239 14.16 19.89 18.38
CA TRP A 239 13.00 19.03 18.22
C TRP A 239 11.72 19.77 18.60
N SER A 240 10.62 19.41 17.97
CA SER A 240 9.28 19.84 18.32
C SER A 240 8.35 18.66 18.21
N ASN A 241 7.61 18.38 19.25
CA ASN A 241 6.39 17.59 19.12
C ASN A 241 5.37 18.48 18.41
N ILE A 242 4.59 17.91 17.49
CA ILE A 242 3.62 18.67 16.70
C ILE A 242 2.22 18.28 17.14
N ASP A 243 1.56 19.18 17.85
CA ASP A 243 0.15 19.00 18.20
C ASP A 243 -0.73 19.36 17.00
N LEU A 244 -1.49 18.39 16.51
CA LEU A 244 -2.42 18.57 15.40
C LEU A 244 -3.79 19.11 15.85
N ASN A 245 -4.05 19.17 17.16
CA ASN A 245 -5.22 19.86 17.71
C ASN A 245 -5.01 21.39 17.74
N ASP A 246 -3.75 21.85 17.79
CA ASP A 246 -3.40 23.24 17.57
C ASP A 246 -3.48 23.59 16.07
N SER A 247 -4.53 24.32 15.70
CA SER A 247 -4.76 24.82 14.34
C SER A 247 -3.58 25.58 13.72
N VAL A 248 -2.71 26.21 14.54
CA VAL A 248 -1.52 26.92 14.05
C VAL A 248 -0.46 25.91 13.62
N GLN A 249 -0.18 24.91 14.45
CA GLN A 249 0.80 23.86 14.15
C GLN A 249 0.34 22.93 13.03
N LEU A 250 -0.95 22.56 12.99
CA LEU A 250 -1.56 21.86 11.86
C LEU A 250 -1.37 22.65 10.55
N LYS A 251 -1.55 23.97 10.59
CA LYS A 251 -1.28 24.84 9.44
C LYS A 251 0.21 24.91 9.08
N GLU A 252 1.14 24.88 10.05
CA GLU A 252 2.57 24.81 9.76
C GLU A 252 2.97 23.50 9.07
N VAL A 253 2.37 22.36 9.46
CA VAL A 253 2.52 21.09 8.74
C VAL A 253 1.97 21.22 7.33
N TYR A 254 0.73 21.71 7.16
CA TYR A 254 0.15 21.96 5.84
C TYR A 254 1.05 22.83 4.95
N ASP A 255 1.56 23.95 5.48
CA ASP A 255 2.44 24.87 4.76
C ASP A 255 3.82 24.24 4.42
N LEU A 256 4.40 23.44 5.32
CA LEU A 256 5.63 22.69 5.06
C LEU A 256 5.40 21.69 3.92
N MET A 257 4.36 20.87 4.04
CA MET A 257 4.08 19.75 3.15
C MET A 257 3.69 20.25 1.76
N THR A 258 2.73 21.18 1.67
CA THR A 258 2.25 21.79 0.42
C THR A 258 3.37 22.45 -0.40
N ASN A 259 4.49 22.84 0.22
CA ASN A 259 5.62 23.46 -0.47
C ASN A 259 6.82 22.52 -0.71
N ASN A 260 6.95 21.44 0.08
CA ASN A 260 8.18 20.63 0.16
C ASN A 260 7.97 19.11 0.12
N TYR A 261 6.73 18.61 0.12
CA TYR A 261 6.43 17.18 0.01
C TYR A 261 6.47 16.69 -1.44
N VAL A 262 6.00 15.46 -1.68
CA VAL A 262 6.16 14.70 -2.94
C VAL A 262 5.74 15.51 -4.18
N GLU A 263 6.62 15.50 -5.18
CA GLU A 263 6.40 16.05 -6.52
C GLU A 263 6.60 14.88 -7.51
N ASP A 264 5.84 14.87 -8.61
CA ASP A 264 6.09 13.97 -9.74
C ASP A 264 7.50 14.20 -10.33
N PRO A 265 8.04 13.26 -11.12
CA PRO A 265 9.41 13.37 -11.64
C PRO A 265 9.66 14.64 -12.47
N ASP A 266 8.61 15.12 -13.14
CA ASP A 266 8.58 16.31 -13.98
C ASP A 266 8.16 17.60 -13.22
N ALA A 267 7.90 17.50 -11.91
CA ALA A 267 7.38 18.55 -11.03
C ALA A 267 6.15 19.31 -11.59
N SER A 268 5.28 18.62 -12.32
CA SER A 268 3.99 19.05 -12.89
C SER A 268 2.83 19.05 -11.90
N PHE A 269 2.89 18.18 -10.88
CA PHE A 269 1.85 17.91 -9.90
C PHE A 269 2.45 17.77 -8.50
N ARG A 270 1.72 18.27 -7.51
CA ARG A 270 2.06 18.11 -6.09
C ARG A 270 0.79 17.81 -5.32
N PHE A 271 0.84 16.84 -4.41
CA PHE A 271 -0.27 16.55 -3.51
C PHE A 271 -0.63 17.77 -2.65
N ASP A 272 -1.92 17.99 -2.47
CA ASP A 272 -2.52 19.09 -1.72
C ASP A 272 -3.39 18.49 -0.59
N TYR A 273 -2.73 17.76 0.31
CA TYR A 273 -3.31 17.18 1.51
C TYR A 273 -3.97 18.29 2.36
N SER A 274 -5.26 18.19 2.66
CA SER A 274 -5.93 19.21 3.48
C SER A 274 -5.62 19.05 4.98
N ALA A 275 -5.98 20.05 5.78
CA ALA A 275 -5.83 19.97 7.23
C ALA A 275 -6.66 18.82 7.83
N GLU A 276 -7.87 18.61 7.31
CA GLU A 276 -8.79 17.53 7.69
C GLU A 276 -8.26 16.16 7.25
N PHE A 277 -7.51 16.08 6.14
CA PHE A 277 -6.81 14.85 5.76
C PHE A 277 -5.75 14.48 6.80
N TYR A 278 -4.92 15.44 7.23
CA TYR A 278 -3.94 15.20 8.28
C TYR A 278 -4.61 14.83 9.60
N GLU A 279 -5.72 15.48 9.98
CA GLU A 279 -6.46 15.13 11.18
C GLU A 279 -6.97 13.67 11.13
N TRP A 280 -7.54 13.25 10.00
CA TRP A 280 -8.00 11.87 9.79
C TRP A 280 -6.84 10.86 9.74
N ALA A 281 -5.80 11.11 8.95
CA ALA A 281 -4.71 10.16 8.73
C ALA A 281 -3.78 10.00 9.94
N LEU A 282 -3.60 11.05 10.75
CA LEU A 282 -2.63 11.09 11.85
C LEU A 282 -3.25 10.93 13.24
N LYS A 283 -4.58 10.87 13.36
CA LYS A 283 -5.28 10.60 14.63
C LYS A 283 -6.17 9.34 14.59
N PRO A 284 -5.70 8.17 14.12
CA PRO A 284 -6.43 6.92 14.32
C PRO A 284 -6.57 6.58 15.82
N PRO A 285 -7.48 5.67 16.20
CA PRO A 285 -7.64 5.24 17.59
C PRO A 285 -6.31 4.76 18.21
N GLY A 286 -5.94 5.33 19.35
CA GLY A 286 -4.68 5.02 20.03
C GLY A 286 -3.43 5.70 19.44
N TYR A 287 -3.57 6.69 18.54
CA TYR A 287 -2.43 7.48 18.08
C TYR A 287 -1.62 8.10 19.23
N VAL A 288 -0.31 8.22 19.04
CA VAL A 288 0.61 8.76 20.05
C VAL A 288 1.08 10.14 19.58
N PRO A 289 0.68 11.25 20.24
CA PRO A 289 1.06 12.60 19.82
C PRO A 289 2.58 12.83 19.74
N ASP A 290 3.37 12.14 20.57
CA ASP A 290 4.83 12.21 20.55
C ASP A 290 5.44 11.64 19.25
N TRP A 291 4.72 10.81 18.49
CA TRP A 291 5.21 10.28 17.22
C TRP A 291 5.04 11.26 16.04
N HIS A 292 4.47 12.45 16.27
CA HIS A 292 4.43 13.55 15.30
C HIS A 292 5.66 14.44 15.48
N VAL A 293 6.79 13.99 14.92
CA VAL A 293 8.11 14.57 15.19
C VAL A 293 8.46 15.64 14.16
N GLY A 294 8.65 16.88 14.63
CA GLY A 294 9.10 18.03 13.85
C GLY A 294 10.51 18.50 14.21
N ILE A 295 11.18 19.15 13.25
CA ILE A 295 12.40 19.92 13.49
C ILE A 295 12.11 21.40 13.23
N ARG A 296 12.39 22.25 14.21
CA ARG A 296 12.29 23.72 14.10
C ARG A 296 13.68 24.36 14.06
N VAL A 297 13.80 25.50 13.40
CA VAL A 297 15.01 26.35 13.47
C VAL A 297 15.00 27.12 14.79
N ALA A 298 15.98 26.87 15.65
CA ALA A 298 16.06 27.40 17.02
C ALA A 298 15.89 28.93 17.07
N ALA A 299 16.56 29.65 16.17
CA ALA A 299 16.53 31.12 16.13
C ALA A 299 15.21 31.74 15.61
N THR A 300 14.27 30.94 15.07
CA THR A 300 13.05 31.49 14.43
C THR A 300 11.76 30.73 14.75
N GLY A 301 11.82 29.60 15.46
CA GLY A 301 10.68 28.71 15.69
C GLY A 301 10.14 27.99 14.44
N LYS A 302 10.59 28.36 13.23
CA LYS A 302 10.03 27.85 11.98
C LYS A 302 10.22 26.34 11.81
N LEU A 303 9.12 25.63 11.57
CA LEU A 303 9.12 24.21 11.17
C LEU A 303 9.82 24.01 9.82
N VAL A 304 10.76 23.07 9.75
CA VAL A 304 11.58 22.81 8.55
C VAL A 304 11.72 21.33 8.19
N ALA A 305 11.31 20.42 9.06
CA ALA A 305 11.12 19.01 8.73
C ALA A 305 10.06 18.37 9.61
N PHE A 306 9.49 17.26 9.14
CA PHE A 306 8.43 16.50 9.80
C PHE A 306 8.55 15.01 9.45
N ILE A 307 8.12 14.14 10.36
CA ILE A 307 7.86 12.71 10.17
C ILE A 307 6.75 12.31 11.15
N SER A 308 5.89 11.38 10.76
CA SER A 308 4.82 10.87 11.64
C SER A 308 4.84 9.36 11.72
N GLY A 309 4.63 8.83 12.92
CA GLY A 309 4.21 7.45 13.14
C GLY A 309 2.77 7.39 13.68
N VAL A 310 1.99 6.40 13.24
CA VAL A 310 0.73 5.99 13.89
C VAL A 310 0.78 4.49 14.18
N PRO A 311 0.12 3.97 15.22
CA PRO A 311 0.17 2.54 15.51
C PRO A 311 -0.74 1.75 14.58
N ILE A 312 -0.35 0.51 14.28
CA ILE A 312 -1.10 -0.42 13.43
C ILE A 312 -0.86 -1.86 13.90
N ASP A 313 -1.93 -2.65 14.01
CA ASP A 313 -1.80 -4.10 14.17
C ASP A 313 -1.64 -4.73 12.78
N LEU A 314 -0.43 -5.19 12.49
CA LEU A 314 -0.05 -5.66 11.17
C LEU A 314 0.07 -7.18 11.17
N ARG A 315 -0.76 -7.86 10.38
CA ARG A 315 -0.61 -9.29 10.11
C ARG A 315 0.35 -9.48 8.93
N VAL A 316 1.44 -10.21 9.16
CA VAL A 316 2.36 -10.72 8.14
C VAL A 316 2.26 -12.24 8.14
N ARG A 317 1.59 -12.77 7.12
CA ARG A 317 1.18 -14.17 6.97
C ARG A 317 0.39 -14.68 8.18
N SER A 318 0.99 -15.55 8.99
CA SER A 318 0.40 -16.15 10.19
C SER A 318 0.66 -15.37 11.47
N VAL A 319 1.54 -14.35 11.45
CA VAL A 319 1.96 -13.60 12.64
C VAL A 319 1.34 -12.21 12.62
N THR A 320 0.69 -11.81 13.72
CA THR A 320 0.27 -10.41 13.94
C THR A 320 1.26 -9.73 14.88
N LYS A 321 1.67 -8.51 14.56
CA LYS A 321 2.55 -7.67 15.39
C LYS A 321 2.00 -6.26 15.52
N ARG A 322 2.15 -5.68 16.71
CA ARG A 322 2.00 -4.24 16.92
C ARG A 322 3.16 -3.53 16.24
N CYS A 323 2.86 -2.73 15.23
CA CYS A 323 3.83 -2.00 14.43
C CYS A 323 3.52 -0.50 14.47
N THR A 324 4.46 0.31 14.00
CA THR A 324 4.21 1.71 13.64
C THR A 324 4.10 1.85 12.12
N GLU A 325 3.02 2.44 11.61
CA GLU A 325 2.97 2.94 10.23
C GLU A 325 3.71 4.29 10.17
N ILE A 326 4.80 4.35 9.42
CA ILE A 326 5.59 5.57 9.23
C ILE A 326 5.25 6.21 7.88
N ASN A 327 4.82 7.47 7.93
CA ASN A 327 4.43 8.24 6.75
C ASN A 327 4.84 9.73 6.91
N PHE A 328 4.52 10.56 5.91
CA PHE A 328 4.66 12.03 5.90
C PHE A 328 6.07 12.60 6.18
N LEU A 329 7.12 11.80 5.96
CA LEU A 329 8.51 12.23 6.02
C LEU A 329 8.80 13.37 5.03
N CYS A 330 9.00 14.57 5.54
CA CYS A 330 9.28 15.76 4.74
C CYS A 330 10.46 16.56 5.29
N VAL A 331 11.34 17.01 4.39
CA VAL A 331 12.41 17.97 4.70
C VAL A 331 12.32 19.14 3.74
N HIS A 332 12.28 20.35 4.30
CA HIS A 332 12.22 21.60 3.55
C HIS A 332 13.31 21.67 2.48
N LYS A 333 12.96 22.05 1.25
CA LYS A 333 13.80 21.94 0.04
C LYS A 333 15.23 22.48 0.21
N LYS A 334 15.39 23.59 0.93
CA LYS A 334 16.70 24.23 1.21
C LYS A 334 17.62 23.41 2.15
N LEU A 335 17.09 22.47 2.92
CA LEU A 335 17.82 21.62 3.87
C LEU A 335 17.94 20.15 3.39
N ARG A 336 17.44 19.83 2.19
CA ARG A 336 17.68 18.53 1.56
C ARG A 336 19.20 18.33 1.36
N SER A 337 19.64 17.07 1.36
CA SER A 337 21.06 16.68 1.34
C SER A 337 21.89 17.07 2.58
N LYS A 338 21.27 17.59 3.65
CA LYS A 338 21.95 17.88 4.95
C LYS A 338 21.82 16.77 6.00
N ARG A 339 21.42 15.55 5.59
CA ARG A 339 21.26 14.36 6.47
C ARG A 339 20.27 14.53 7.65
N LEU A 340 19.30 15.43 7.55
CA LEU A 340 18.21 15.52 8.55
C LEU A 340 17.28 14.28 8.55
N THR A 341 17.08 13.63 7.39
CA THR A 341 16.24 12.44 7.28
C THR A 341 16.69 11.27 8.18
N PRO A 342 17.97 10.85 8.19
CA PRO A 342 18.48 9.91 9.20
C PRO A 342 18.12 10.28 10.64
N LEU A 343 18.27 11.55 11.04
CA LEU A 343 17.98 11.99 12.41
C LEU A 343 16.48 11.88 12.75
N LEU A 344 15.60 12.23 11.82
CA LEU A 344 14.14 12.07 11.95
C LEU A 344 13.74 10.60 12.11
N ILE A 345 14.32 9.72 11.30
CA ILE A 345 14.05 8.27 11.37
C ILE A 345 14.53 7.73 12.72
N GLN A 346 15.77 8.02 13.11
CA GLN A 346 16.32 7.52 14.38
C GLN A 346 15.53 8.06 15.60
N GLU A 347 15.06 9.31 15.57
CA GLU A 347 14.29 9.89 16.68
C GLU A 347 12.87 9.30 16.76
N VAL A 348 12.16 9.11 15.63
CA VAL A 348 10.84 8.44 15.69
C VAL A 348 10.98 6.98 16.10
N THR A 349 12.01 6.25 15.62
CA THR A 349 12.32 4.88 16.08
C THR A 349 12.60 4.85 17.58
N ARG A 350 13.37 5.81 18.13
CA ARG A 350 13.61 5.90 19.58
C ARG A 350 12.28 6.05 20.36
N ARG A 351 11.37 6.90 19.87
CA ARG A 351 10.05 7.14 20.49
C ARG A 351 9.09 5.97 20.38
N THR A 352 9.15 5.16 19.32
CA THR A 352 8.33 3.93 19.22
C THR A 352 8.92 2.82 20.11
N HIS A 353 10.25 2.70 20.18
CA HIS A 353 10.94 1.75 21.04
C HIS A 353 10.69 2.02 22.54
N LEU A 354 10.56 3.29 22.96
CA LEU A 354 10.17 3.66 24.33
C LEU A 354 8.78 3.13 24.75
N LEU A 355 7.89 2.88 23.78
CA LEU A 355 6.58 2.26 24.01
C LEU A 355 6.56 0.76 23.65
N GLY A 356 7.74 0.13 23.57
CA GLY A 356 7.86 -1.31 23.29
C GLY A 356 7.55 -1.74 21.85
N ILE A 357 7.46 -0.80 20.89
CA ILE A 357 7.09 -1.07 19.50
C ILE A 357 8.33 -0.95 18.61
N PHE A 358 8.88 -2.12 18.23
CA PHE A 358 10.18 -2.27 17.58
C PHE A 358 10.12 -2.55 16.07
N GLN A 359 8.91 -2.72 15.52
CA GLN A 359 8.67 -2.96 14.09
C GLN A 359 7.85 -1.83 13.48
N ALA A 360 8.07 -1.56 12.19
CA ALA A 360 7.32 -0.55 11.46
C ALA A 360 7.03 -0.97 10.02
N ILE A 361 5.97 -0.41 9.44
CA ILE A 361 5.67 -0.49 8.00
C ILE A 361 5.79 0.89 7.38
N TYR A 362 6.37 0.98 6.19
CA TYR A 362 6.48 2.22 5.44
C TYR A 362 6.49 1.95 3.94
N THR A 363 6.16 2.96 3.15
CA THR A 363 6.23 2.90 1.68
C THR A 363 7.04 4.03 1.08
N ALA A 364 7.67 3.77 -0.06
CA ALA A 364 8.36 4.79 -0.85
C ALA A 364 8.17 4.58 -2.36
N GLY A 365 8.00 5.68 -3.10
CA GLY A 365 8.09 5.66 -4.57
C GLY A 365 9.54 5.52 -5.07
N ALA A 366 10.51 5.96 -4.28
CA ALA A 366 11.93 5.71 -4.52
C ALA A 366 12.31 4.29 -4.07
N TYR A 367 13.12 3.59 -4.86
CA TYR A 367 13.67 2.30 -4.45
C TYR A 367 14.70 2.49 -3.32
N LEU A 368 14.36 1.96 -2.16
CA LEU A 368 15.28 1.63 -1.07
C LEU A 368 15.49 0.10 -1.08
N PRO A 369 16.68 -0.42 -0.71
CA PRO A 369 16.85 -1.85 -0.52
C PRO A 369 16.56 -2.27 0.93
N THR A 370 15.90 -3.40 1.21
CA THR A 370 15.22 -4.34 0.29
C THR A 370 13.69 -4.29 0.51
N PRO A 371 12.87 -4.08 -0.54
CA PRO A 371 11.41 -4.01 -0.40
C PRO A 371 10.78 -5.39 -0.23
N VAL A 372 9.75 -5.50 0.61
CA VAL A 372 8.96 -6.73 0.79
C VAL A 372 7.95 -6.94 -0.33
N SER A 373 7.49 -5.86 -0.96
CA SER A 373 6.64 -5.89 -2.15
C SER A 373 6.76 -4.61 -2.97
N ARG A 374 6.27 -4.64 -4.21
CA ARG A 374 6.19 -3.51 -5.14
C ARG A 374 4.86 -3.57 -5.87
N CYS A 375 4.06 -2.52 -5.77
CA CYS A 375 2.81 -2.34 -6.51
C CYS A 375 2.96 -1.26 -7.59
N GLN A 376 2.17 -1.31 -8.66
CA GLN A 376 2.16 -0.29 -9.72
C GLN A 376 0.92 0.61 -9.60
N TYR A 377 1.08 1.92 -9.81
CA TYR A 377 -0.06 2.85 -9.86
C TYR A 377 -0.85 2.71 -11.17
N TYR A 378 -2.15 2.92 -11.07
CA TYR A 378 -3.11 2.86 -12.17
C TYR A 378 -4.10 4.02 -12.06
N HIS A 379 -4.54 4.55 -13.21
CA HIS A 379 -5.34 5.77 -13.29
C HIS A 379 -6.56 5.58 -14.20
N ARG A 380 -7.77 5.81 -13.66
CA ARG A 380 -9.01 5.84 -14.43
C ARG A 380 -9.50 7.27 -14.60
N ASN A 381 -9.33 7.80 -15.80
CA ASN A 381 -9.75 9.15 -16.15
C ASN A 381 -11.27 9.30 -16.04
N LEU A 382 -11.76 10.24 -15.22
CA LEU A 382 -13.19 10.59 -15.12
C LEU A 382 -13.49 11.90 -15.87
N ASN A 383 -12.54 12.83 -15.91
CA ASN A 383 -12.63 14.10 -16.63
C ASN A 383 -11.48 14.27 -17.66
N PRO A 384 -11.51 13.56 -18.82
CA PRO A 384 -10.42 13.60 -19.79
C PRO A 384 -10.10 15.01 -20.32
N GLN A 385 -11.09 15.90 -20.40
CA GLN A 385 -10.88 17.29 -20.84
C GLN A 385 -9.95 18.05 -19.87
N LYS A 386 -10.26 18.00 -18.57
CA LYS A 386 -9.46 18.69 -17.56
C LYS A 386 -8.09 18.04 -17.37
N LEU A 387 -8.02 16.70 -17.37
CA LEU A 387 -6.75 15.97 -17.25
C LEU A 387 -5.77 16.24 -18.42
N VAL A 388 -6.27 16.35 -19.65
CA VAL A 388 -5.41 16.74 -20.79
C VAL A 388 -5.02 18.22 -20.69
N LYS A 389 -5.94 19.10 -20.28
CA LYS A 389 -5.67 20.53 -20.11
C LYS A 389 -4.61 20.82 -19.04
N THR A 390 -4.59 20.06 -17.94
CA THR A 390 -3.57 20.18 -16.88
C THR A 390 -2.28 19.44 -17.20
N GLY A 391 -2.27 18.58 -18.23
CA GLY A 391 -1.11 17.77 -18.62
C GLY A 391 -0.95 16.47 -17.82
N PHE A 392 -1.96 16.06 -17.04
CA PHE A 392 -1.97 14.80 -16.29
C PHE A 392 -2.02 13.59 -17.22
N THR A 393 -2.76 13.71 -18.32
CA THR A 393 -2.80 12.70 -19.39
C THR A 393 -2.61 13.37 -20.75
N SER A 394 -2.34 12.58 -21.78
CA SER A 394 -2.18 13.08 -23.14
C SER A 394 -3.10 12.34 -24.10
N ILE A 395 -3.51 12.99 -25.19
CA ILE A 395 -4.32 12.35 -26.22
C ILE A 395 -3.43 11.32 -26.94
N PRO A 396 -3.80 10.03 -26.99
CA PRO A 396 -3.03 9.01 -27.69
C PRO A 396 -2.83 9.36 -29.18
N ARG A 397 -1.72 8.91 -29.76
CA ARG A 397 -1.48 9.05 -31.22
C ARG A 397 -2.68 8.47 -31.98
N ASN A 398 -3.15 9.20 -33.00
CA ASN A 398 -4.32 8.86 -33.83
C ASN A 398 -5.70 8.89 -33.10
N SER A 399 -5.75 9.41 -31.87
CA SER A 399 -7.01 9.69 -31.15
C SER A 399 -7.38 11.18 -31.18
N THR A 400 -8.57 11.51 -30.68
CA THR A 400 -9.06 12.89 -30.52
C THR A 400 -9.64 13.07 -29.12
N MET A 401 -9.81 14.31 -28.68
CA MET A 401 -10.46 14.61 -27.39
C MET A 401 -11.86 13.97 -27.28
N ALA A 402 -12.67 14.04 -28.35
CA ALA A 402 -14.00 13.43 -28.39
C ALA A 402 -13.94 11.89 -28.26
N ARG A 403 -12.99 11.24 -28.94
CA ARG A 403 -12.76 9.79 -28.79
C ARG A 403 -12.32 9.42 -27.36
N LEU A 404 -11.46 10.24 -26.74
CA LEU A 404 -10.98 10.03 -25.37
C LEU A 404 -12.12 10.17 -24.34
N ILE A 405 -12.96 11.18 -24.47
CA ILE A 405 -14.17 11.36 -23.65
C ILE A 405 -15.10 10.16 -23.81
N ASN A 406 -15.38 9.73 -25.04
CA ASN A 406 -16.28 8.61 -25.28
C ASN A 406 -15.72 7.27 -24.75
N HIS A 407 -14.40 7.05 -24.88
CA HIS A 407 -13.75 5.85 -24.36
C HIS A 407 -13.87 5.71 -22.84
N TYR A 408 -13.70 6.82 -22.11
CA TYR A 408 -13.73 6.88 -20.64
C TYR A 408 -15.10 7.19 -20.04
N ARG A 409 -16.13 7.46 -20.86
CA ARG A 409 -17.50 7.77 -20.40
C ARG A 409 -17.99 6.72 -19.40
N VAL A 410 -18.52 7.19 -18.28
CA VAL A 410 -19.23 6.38 -17.28
C VAL A 410 -20.75 6.59 -17.40
N PRO A 411 -21.59 5.65 -16.96
CA PRO A 411 -23.03 5.85 -16.83
C PRO A 411 -23.40 6.98 -15.85
N THR A 412 -24.63 7.47 -15.94
CA THR A 412 -25.20 8.48 -15.02
C THR A 412 -25.91 7.89 -13.81
N GLU A 413 -26.12 6.57 -13.77
CA GLU A 413 -26.86 5.87 -12.72
C GLU A 413 -26.15 4.58 -12.34
N THR A 414 -26.09 4.33 -11.04
CA THR A 414 -25.54 3.14 -10.41
C THR A 414 -26.49 1.96 -10.61
N LYS A 415 -25.95 0.75 -10.77
CA LYS A 415 -26.72 -0.46 -11.12
C LYS A 415 -26.98 -1.39 -9.92
N LEU A 416 -26.17 -1.30 -8.87
CA LEU A 416 -26.27 -2.17 -7.71
C LEU A 416 -27.54 -1.87 -6.90
N ALA A 417 -28.46 -2.84 -6.87
CA ALA A 417 -29.62 -2.78 -6.01
C ALA A 417 -29.19 -2.81 -4.54
N GLY A 418 -29.69 -1.86 -3.73
CA GLY A 418 -29.33 -1.76 -2.31
C GLY A 418 -28.05 -0.96 -2.01
N LEU A 419 -27.41 -0.38 -3.03
CA LEU A 419 -26.26 0.51 -2.85
C LEU A 419 -26.65 1.81 -2.13
N ARG A 420 -25.98 2.12 -1.02
CA ARG A 420 -26.14 3.37 -0.25
C ARG A 420 -24.83 3.75 0.47
N GLU A 421 -24.78 4.94 1.05
CA GLU A 421 -23.69 5.29 1.98
C GLU A 421 -23.68 4.34 3.20
N MET A 422 -22.48 4.08 3.72
CA MET A 422 -22.30 3.38 4.99
C MET A 422 -22.80 4.23 6.16
N GLU A 423 -23.49 3.61 7.10
CA GLU A 423 -23.98 4.20 8.34
C GLU A 423 -23.37 3.50 9.57
N LYS A 424 -23.41 4.16 10.73
CA LYS A 424 -22.88 3.58 11.99
C LYS A 424 -23.55 2.25 12.38
N LYS A 425 -24.80 2.02 11.99
CA LYS A 425 -25.52 0.74 12.19
C LYS A 425 -24.88 -0.44 11.45
N ASP A 426 -24.19 -0.18 10.35
CA ASP A 426 -23.59 -1.22 9.50
C ASP A 426 -22.24 -1.70 10.03
N LEU A 427 -21.63 -0.96 10.96
CA LEU A 427 -20.25 -1.15 11.43
C LEU A 427 -19.94 -2.59 11.83
N LYS A 428 -20.83 -3.28 12.57
CA LYS A 428 -20.63 -4.68 12.98
C LYS A 428 -20.65 -5.66 11.80
N GLN A 429 -21.39 -5.38 10.73
CA GLN A 429 -21.37 -6.20 9.52
C GLN A 429 -20.13 -5.89 8.69
N VAL A 430 -19.86 -4.61 8.42
CA VAL A 430 -18.71 -4.14 7.63
C VAL A 430 -17.37 -4.56 8.27
N ALA A 431 -17.19 -4.39 9.58
CA ALA A 431 -15.94 -4.75 10.27
C ALA A 431 -15.67 -6.26 10.28
N ARG A 432 -16.69 -7.12 10.14
CA ARG A 432 -16.50 -8.57 9.95
C ARG A 432 -16.13 -8.87 8.51
N LEU A 433 -16.83 -8.27 7.55
CA LEU A 433 -16.58 -8.46 6.11
C LEU A 433 -15.18 -7.98 5.69
N ILE A 434 -14.76 -6.79 6.13
CA ILE A 434 -13.41 -6.25 5.89
C ILE A 434 -12.33 -7.16 6.50
N ARG A 435 -12.49 -7.62 7.75
CA ARG A 435 -11.50 -8.50 8.39
C ARG A 435 -11.36 -9.84 7.67
N ALA A 436 -12.47 -10.49 7.32
CA ALA A 436 -12.45 -11.76 6.60
C ALA A 436 -11.83 -11.62 5.21
N TYR A 437 -12.13 -10.53 4.51
CA TYR A 437 -11.54 -10.25 3.19
C TYR A 437 -10.04 -9.96 3.29
N ASN A 438 -9.63 -9.12 4.24
CA ASN A 438 -8.23 -8.78 4.50
C ASN A 438 -7.40 -9.96 5.03
N ALA A 439 -8.02 -10.95 5.68
CA ALA A 439 -7.35 -12.15 6.18
C ALA A 439 -6.79 -13.05 5.06
N ARG A 440 -7.28 -12.92 3.82
CA ARG A 440 -6.82 -13.69 2.65
C ARG A 440 -5.39 -13.33 2.21
N PHE A 441 -4.97 -12.08 2.43
CA PHE A 441 -3.73 -11.53 1.88
C PHE A 441 -2.49 -11.95 2.70
N ASP A 442 -1.30 -11.83 2.12
CA ASP A 442 -0.04 -12.15 2.81
C ASP A 442 0.37 -11.08 3.83
N ILE A 443 0.00 -9.80 3.61
CA ILE A 443 0.23 -8.70 4.54
C ILE A 443 -1.01 -7.79 4.61
N ALA A 444 -1.60 -7.58 5.78
CA ALA A 444 -2.82 -6.80 5.94
C ALA A 444 -2.99 -6.24 7.37
N PRO A 445 -3.75 -5.15 7.57
CA PRO A 445 -4.08 -4.68 8.91
C PRO A 445 -5.10 -5.61 9.60
N ALA A 446 -4.86 -5.91 10.87
CA ALA A 446 -5.75 -6.65 11.76
C ALA A 446 -6.72 -5.70 12.49
N MET A 447 -7.55 -4.99 11.73
CA MET A 447 -8.34 -3.85 12.24
C MET A 447 -9.37 -4.23 13.34
N ALA A 448 -9.33 -3.53 14.46
CA ALA A 448 -10.38 -3.49 15.46
C ALA A 448 -11.62 -2.69 14.98
N ASN A 449 -12.78 -2.88 15.62
CA ASN A 449 -14.01 -2.16 15.26
C ASN A 449 -13.87 -0.62 15.33
N LYS A 450 -13.12 -0.09 16.30
CA LYS A 450 -12.82 1.35 16.43
C LYS A 450 -12.00 1.86 15.22
N GLU A 451 -11.06 1.06 14.73
CA GLU A 451 -10.23 1.41 13.56
C GLU A 451 -11.04 1.35 12.26
N VAL A 452 -11.93 0.35 12.11
CA VAL A 452 -12.89 0.33 10.99
C VAL A 452 -13.84 1.54 11.04
N GLU A 453 -14.34 1.93 12.22
CA GLU A 453 -15.15 3.14 12.35
C GLU A 453 -14.38 4.39 11.92
N HIS A 454 -13.11 4.51 12.34
CA HIS A 454 -12.25 5.63 11.95
C HIS A 454 -11.97 5.67 10.43
N MET A 455 -11.57 4.55 9.86
CA MET A 455 -11.16 4.46 8.45
C MET A 455 -12.32 4.75 7.48
N PHE A 456 -13.55 4.37 7.82
CA PHE A 456 -14.71 4.53 6.93
C PHE A 456 -15.65 5.70 7.29
N LEU A 457 -15.78 6.06 8.58
CA LEU A 457 -16.79 7.04 9.05
C LEU A 457 -16.20 8.34 9.61
N ALA A 458 -15.01 8.34 10.26
CA ALA A 458 -14.43 9.60 10.77
C ALA A 458 -14.06 10.56 9.63
N GLY A 459 -13.62 10.03 8.49
CA GLY A 459 -13.36 10.80 7.27
C GLY A 459 -14.61 11.32 6.54
N ARG A 460 -15.83 11.08 7.03
CA ARG A 460 -17.09 11.50 6.35
C ARG A 460 -17.28 13.03 6.36
N GLY A 461 -16.53 13.79 7.14
CA GLY A 461 -16.71 15.24 7.25
C GLY A 461 -17.97 15.63 8.05
N LYS A 462 -18.32 16.91 8.05
CA LYS A 462 -19.40 17.48 8.87
C LYS A 462 -20.46 18.16 8.00
N ASP A 463 -21.73 17.89 8.26
CA ASP A 463 -22.83 18.56 7.56
C ASP A 463 -23.04 19.97 8.15
N VAL A 464 -22.81 21.00 7.33
CA VAL A 464 -22.91 22.42 7.65
C VAL A 464 -23.76 23.09 6.58
N ASP A 465 -24.86 23.74 6.97
CA ASP A 465 -25.81 24.41 6.05
C ASP A 465 -26.30 23.53 4.88
N GLY A 466 -26.54 22.24 5.16
CA GLY A 466 -26.96 21.25 4.17
C GLY A 466 -25.87 20.82 3.19
N LYS A 467 -24.59 21.15 3.46
CA LYS A 467 -23.42 20.72 2.68
C LYS A 467 -22.42 20.02 3.57
N ARG A 468 -21.87 18.92 3.08
CA ARG A 468 -20.82 18.18 3.78
C ARG A 468 -19.46 18.84 3.55
N VAL A 469 -18.84 19.34 4.62
CA VAL A 469 -17.57 20.06 4.62
C VAL A 469 -16.48 19.19 5.24
N GLY A 470 -15.26 19.24 4.70
CA GLY A 470 -14.13 18.46 5.20
C GLY A 470 -14.24 16.95 4.99
N GLN A 471 -15.01 16.49 4.00
CA GLN A 471 -15.09 15.07 3.67
C GLN A 471 -13.79 14.59 3.00
N ILE A 472 -13.18 13.58 3.60
CA ILE A 472 -11.96 12.91 3.13
C ILE A 472 -12.27 11.52 2.55
N VAL A 473 -13.24 10.80 3.13
CA VAL A 473 -13.59 9.42 2.77
C VAL A 473 -15.05 9.32 2.33
N TRP A 474 -15.28 8.54 1.28
CA TRP A 474 -16.60 8.07 0.85
C TRP A 474 -16.65 6.56 1.03
N ALA A 475 -17.60 6.08 1.84
CA ALA A 475 -17.81 4.67 2.13
C ALA A 475 -19.24 4.28 1.73
N TYR A 476 -19.36 3.21 0.96
CA TYR A 476 -20.63 2.70 0.45
C TYR A 476 -20.79 1.22 0.78
N VAL A 477 -22.03 0.81 1.03
CA VAL A 477 -22.42 -0.58 1.28
C VAL A 477 -23.52 -1.00 0.32
N VAL A 478 -23.58 -2.29 0.02
CA VAL A 478 -24.71 -2.92 -0.66
C VAL A 478 -25.50 -3.72 0.38
N GLU A 479 -26.75 -3.34 0.57
CA GLU A 479 -27.70 -3.98 1.50
C GLU A 479 -28.68 -4.87 0.73
N GLU A 480 -28.76 -6.14 1.13
CA GLU A 480 -29.74 -7.08 0.58
C GLU A 480 -31.16 -6.72 1.04
N LYS A 481 -32.06 -6.51 0.07
CA LYS A 481 -33.44 -6.11 0.34
C LYS A 481 -34.20 -7.20 1.11
N GLY A 482 -34.76 -6.83 2.25
CA GLY A 482 -35.61 -7.69 3.07
C GLY A 482 -34.87 -8.38 4.22
N THR A 483 -33.57 -8.62 4.10
CA THR A 483 -32.75 -9.22 5.18
C THR A 483 -31.97 -8.17 5.98
N GLY A 484 -31.63 -7.03 5.36
CA GLY A 484 -30.74 -6.03 5.96
C GLY A 484 -29.28 -6.51 6.08
N LYS A 485 -28.92 -7.60 5.39
CA LYS A 485 -27.56 -8.13 5.35
C LYS A 485 -26.69 -7.25 4.44
N ILE A 486 -25.52 -6.85 4.91
CA ILE A 486 -24.52 -6.17 4.08
C ILE A 486 -23.74 -7.24 3.30
N THR A 487 -23.81 -7.19 1.96
CA THR A 487 -23.11 -8.14 1.07
C THR A 487 -21.79 -7.58 0.56
N ASP A 488 -21.68 -6.27 0.43
CA ASP A 488 -20.50 -5.62 -0.13
C ASP A 488 -20.24 -4.28 0.56
N VAL A 489 -18.98 -3.89 0.59
CA VAL A 489 -18.50 -2.56 1.00
C VAL A 489 -17.40 -2.11 0.04
N PHE A 490 -17.39 -0.83 -0.32
CA PHE A 490 -16.24 -0.22 -0.98
C PHE A 490 -16.08 1.23 -0.53
N SER A 491 -14.85 1.73 -0.63
CA SER A 491 -14.53 3.10 -0.25
C SER A 491 -13.45 3.72 -1.13
N PHE A 492 -13.40 5.05 -1.13
CA PHE A 492 -12.29 5.82 -1.70
C PHE A 492 -12.08 7.10 -0.89
N TYR A 493 -10.85 7.61 -0.89
CA TYR A 493 -10.52 8.89 -0.27
C TYR A 493 -10.16 9.96 -1.29
N SER A 494 -10.32 11.23 -0.93
CA SER A 494 -9.89 12.38 -1.74
C SER A 494 -8.47 12.79 -1.39
N LEU A 495 -7.62 12.89 -2.40
CA LEU A 495 -6.30 13.52 -2.29
C LEU A 495 -6.05 14.37 -3.55
N PRO A 496 -6.45 15.65 -3.55
CA PRO A 496 -6.28 16.50 -4.72
C PRO A 496 -4.81 16.81 -4.98
N SER A 497 -4.50 17.13 -6.24
CA SER A 497 -3.16 17.54 -6.67
C SER A 497 -3.19 18.92 -7.33
N THR A 498 -2.30 19.82 -6.91
CA THR A 498 -2.10 21.11 -7.57
C THR A 498 -1.27 20.92 -8.85
N ALA A 499 -1.82 21.34 -9.99
CA ALA A 499 -1.12 21.39 -11.28
C ALA A 499 -0.18 22.61 -11.32
N THR A 500 1.12 22.40 -11.10
CA THR A 500 2.13 23.45 -10.89
C THR A 500 2.47 24.24 -12.16
N LYS A 501 2.27 23.63 -13.34
CA LYS A 501 2.60 24.21 -14.66
C LYS A 501 1.49 25.13 -15.20
N MET A 502 0.37 25.25 -14.49
CA MET A 502 -0.74 26.13 -14.86
C MET A 502 -0.53 27.57 -14.33
N PRO A 503 -0.94 28.62 -15.07
CA PRO A 503 -0.76 30.01 -14.63
C PRO A 503 -1.66 30.40 -13.44
N THR A 504 -2.75 29.66 -13.22
CA THR A 504 -3.66 29.80 -12.09
C THR A 504 -3.66 28.50 -11.27
N ARG A 505 -3.77 28.59 -9.93
CA ARG A 505 -3.88 27.40 -9.05
C ARG A 505 -5.05 26.55 -9.53
N THR A 506 -4.72 25.40 -10.13
CA THR A 506 -5.68 24.48 -10.73
C THR A 506 -5.51 23.14 -10.04
N LEU A 507 -6.57 22.67 -9.37
CA LEU A 507 -6.57 21.36 -8.72
C LEU A 507 -7.07 20.30 -9.69
N VAL A 508 -6.39 19.16 -9.72
CA VAL A 508 -6.91 17.88 -10.21
C VAL A 508 -7.47 17.16 -8.99
N ASN A 509 -8.78 16.95 -8.96
CA ASN A 509 -9.46 16.27 -7.86
C ASN A 509 -9.30 14.76 -8.09
N ALA A 510 -8.33 14.14 -7.41
CA ALA A 510 -8.12 12.70 -7.49
C ALA A 510 -8.80 11.99 -6.32
N ALA A 511 -9.57 10.95 -6.64
CA ALA A 511 -9.99 9.94 -5.69
C ALA A 511 -8.97 8.80 -5.72
N TYR A 512 -8.80 8.11 -4.60
CA TYR A 512 -7.96 6.92 -4.47
C TYR A 512 -8.81 5.78 -3.94
N LEU A 513 -8.89 4.67 -4.69
CA LEU A 513 -9.57 3.47 -4.25
C LEU A 513 -8.95 2.98 -2.94
N PHE A 514 -9.78 2.83 -1.92
CA PHE A 514 -9.39 2.44 -0.58
C PHE A 514 -9.95 1.05 -0.28
N TYR A 515 -10.26 0.72 0.98
CA TYR A 515 -10.71 -0.62 1.33
C TYR A 515 -12.07 -0.97 0.73
N TYR A 516 -12.18 -2.23 0.30
CA TYR A 516 -13.42 -2.87 -0.16
C TYR A 516 -13.43 -4.34 0.27
N ALA A 517 -14.61 -4.96 0.28
CA ALA A 517 -14.81 -6.38 0.52
C ALA A 517 -16.19 -6.82 0.01
N THR A 518 -16.34 -8.10 -0.31
CA THR A 518 -17.58 -8.67 -0.86
C THR A 518 -17.79 -10.11 -0.42
N THR A 519 -19.05 -10.49 -0.15
CA THR A 519 -19.46 -11.87 0.13
C THR A 519 -19.38 -12.77 -1.11
N ALA A 520 -19.07 -12.24 -2.30
CA ALA A 520 -18.76 -13.05 -3.49
C ALA A 520 -17.38 -13.72 -3.42
N CYS A 521 -16.51 -13.31 -2.48
CA CYS A 521 -15.33 -14.06 -2.11
C CYS A 521 -15.72 -15.29 -1.25
N PRO A 522 -15.17 -16.50 -1.49
CA PRO A 522 -15.52 -17.72 -0.75
C PRO A 522 -15.39 -17.57 0.77
N SER A 523 -14.23 -17.09 1.24
CA SER A 523 -13.94 -16.83 2.65
C SER A 523 -14.86 -15.79 3.31
N CYS A 524 -15.65 -15.05 2.50
CA CYS A 524 -16.58 -14.02 2.96
C CYS A 524 -18.06 -14.39 2.79
N ALA A 525 -18.40 -15.52 2.15
CA ALA A 525 -19.78 -15.87 1.83
C ALA A 525 -20.66 -16.05 3.09
N ASN A 526 -20.12 -16.73 4.11
CA ASN A 526 -20.85 -17.18 5.29
C ASN A 526 -20.15 -16.80 6.61
N LEU A 527 -20.13 -15.49 6.92
CA LEU A 527 -19.50 -14.93 8.14
C LEU A 527 -20.33 -15.06 9.44
N GLY A 528 -21.46 -15.78 9.40
CA GLY A 528 -22.35 -16.02 10.54
C GLY A 528 -22.78 -14.75 11.29
N ASP A 529 -22.94 -14.89 12.61
CA ASP A 529 -23.11 -13.79 13.58
C ASP A 529 -21.78 -13.34 14.21
N GLY A 530 -20.71 -14.10 13.98
CA GLY A 530 -19.37 -13.92 14.57
C GLY A 530 -19.10 -14.76 15.81
N SER A 531 -19.97 -15.71 16.17
CA SER A 531 -19.76 -16.67 17.28
C SER A 531 -18.72 -17.75 16.98
N THR A 532 -18.52 -18.08 15.70
CA THR A 532 -17.54 -19.07 15.23
C THR A 532 -16.50 -18.42 14.31
N ALA A 533 -15.26 -18.89 14.39
CA ALA A 533 -14.19 -18.45 13.50
C ALA A 533 -14.42 -19.03 12.09
N THR A 534 -14.68 -18.17 11.11
CA THR A 534 -14.75 -18.59 9.70
C THR A 534 -13.34 -18.93 9.21
N ALA A 535 -13.17 -20.13 8.64
CA ALA A 535 -11.93 -20.49 7.97
C ALA A 535 -11.72 -19.59 6.75
N VAL A 536 -10.49 -19.08 6.57
CA VAL A 536 -10.13 -18.18 5.47
C VAL A 536 -9.10 -18.87 4.57
N THR A 537 -9.48 -19.10 3.32
CA THR A 537 -8.56 -19.54 2.25
C THR A 537 -7.65 -18.38 1.84
N ASN A 538 -6.35 -18.63 1.65
CA ASN A 538 -5.45 -17.62 1.08
C ASN A 538 -5.83 -17.34 -0.38
N TRP A 539 -5.66 -16.11 -0.85
CA TRP A 539 -6.05 -15.71 -2.22
C TRP A 539 -5.37 -16.54 -3.33
N LYS A 540 -4.23 -17.20 -3.04
CA LYS A 540 -3.51 -18.10 -3.95
C LYS A 540 -4.13 -19.49 -4.09
N ASP A 541 -4.87 -19.92 -3.07
CA ASP A 541 -5.44 -21.27 -2.96
C ASP A 541 -6.92 -21.30 -3.40
N GLU A 542 -7.46 -20.15 -3.84
CA GLU A 542 -8.80 -20.02 -4.42
C GLU A 542 -8.87 -20.68 -5.81
N THR A 543 -9.98 -21.36 -6.08
CA THR A 543 -10.21 -22.00 -7.38
C THR A 543 -10.43 -20.97 -8.49
N LYS A 544 -10.29 -21.41 -9.76
CA LYS A 544 -10.48 -20.53 -10.92
C LYS A 544 -11.89 -19.97 -10.97
N GLU A 545 -12.88 -20.82 -10.69
CA GLU A 545 -14.30 -20.51 -10.70
C GLU A 545 -14.67 -19.48 -9.61
N GLU A 546 -14.05 -19.59 -8.43
CA GLU A 546 -14.19 -18.63 -7.34
C GLU A 546 -13.58 -17.27 -7.71
N ARG A 547 -12.39 -17.25 -8.33
CA ARG A 547 -11.76 -16.01 -8.80
C ARG A 547 -12.56 -15.35 -9.94
N GLU A 548 -13.17 -16.12 -10.84
CA GLU A 548 -14.07 -15.62 -11.89
C GLU A 548 -15.39 -15.05 -11.33
N LEU A 549 -15.92 -15.62 -10.24
CA LEU A 549 -17.06 -15.04 -9.52
C LEU A 549 -16.68 -13.72 -8.84
N LEU A 550 -15.55 -13.71 -8.11
CA LEU A 550 -15.03 -12.52 -7.45
C LEU A 550 -14.74 -11.40 -8.46
N GLN A 551 -14.07 -11.72 -9.58
CA GLN A 551 -13.79 -10.78 -10.66
C GLN A 551 -15.06 -10.08 -11.17
N ARG A 552 -16.10 -10.86 -11.51
CA ARG A 552 -17.38 -10.29 -11.98
C ARG A 552 -17.98 -9.35 -10.94
N ARG A 553 -17.98 -9.72 -9.66
CA ARG A 553 -18.52 -8.85 -8.61
C ARG A 553 -17.70 -7.57 -8.41
N LEU A 554 -16.37 -7.66 -8.37
CA LEU A 554 -15.53 -6.47 -8.24
C LEU A 554 -15.67 -5.52 -9.43
N ILE A 555 -15.85 -6.03 -10.65
CA ILE A 555 -16.15 -5.21 -11.84
C ILE A 555 -17.46 -4.42 -11.64
N GLU A 556 -18.51 -5.02 -11.06
CA GLU A 556 -19.75 -4.32 -10.73
C GLU A 556 -19.56 -3.25 -9.64
N LEU A 557 -18.91 -3.60 -8.52
CA LEU A 557 -18.65 -2.68 -7.40
C LEU A 557 -17.84 -1.46 -7.84
N VAL A 558 -16.74 -1.69 -8.56
CA VAL A 558 -15.85 -0.61 -8.99
C VAL A 558 -16.46 0.17 -10.17
N SER A 559 -17.35 -0.42 -10.98
CA SER A 559 -18.14 0.34 -11.96
C SER A 559 -19.04 1.39 -11.30
N ASP A 560 -19.76 1.01 -10.24
CA ASP A 560 -20.62 1.95 -9.51
C ASP A 560 -19.81 2.95 -8.67
N CYS A 561 -18.65 2.54 -8.13
CA CYS A 561 -17.66 3.45 -7.55
C CYS A 561 -17.21 4.55 -8.53
N LEU A 562 -16.91 4.19 -9.78
CA LEU A 562 -16.55 5.15 -10.84
C LEU A 562 -17.68 6.13 -11.19
N ILE A 563 -18.94 5.65 -11.16
CA ILE A 563 -20.12 6.50 -11.37
C ILE A 563 -20.28 7.49 -10.22
N LEU A 564 -20.14 7.04 -8.97
CA LEU A 564 -20.21 7.88 -7.78
C LEU A 564 -19.09 8.93 -7.76
N ALA A 565 -17.84 8.53 -7.96
CA ALA A 565 -16.71 9.44 -8.04
C ALA A 565 -16.90 10.49 -9.16
N SER A 566 -17.41 10.09 -10.33
CA SER A 566 -17.71 11.04 -11.41
C SER A 566 -18.83 12.01 -11.05
N LYS A 567 -19.89 11.58 -10.35
CA LYS A 567 -20.98 12.45 -9.86
C LYS A 567 -20.49 13.47 -8.84
N LEU A 568 -19.55 13.07 -7.99
CA LEU A 568 -18.93 13.91 -6.97
C LEU A 568 -17.90 14.90 -7.54
N GLY A 569 -17.64 14.88 -8.85
CA GLY A 569 -16.74 15.83 -9.51
C GLY A 569 -15.26 15.50 -9.36
N PHE A 570 -14.91 14.23 -9.12
CA PHE A 570 -13.53 13.76 -9.25
C PHE A 570 -13.11 13.70 -10.72
N ASP A 571 -11.86 14.06 -10.98
CA ASP A 571 -11.28 14.09 -12.33
C ASP A 571 -10.62 12.75 -12.71
N VAL A 572 -10.16 11.99 -11.72
CA VAL A 572 -9.50 10.70 -11.87
C VAL A 572 -9.76 9.84 -10.62
N LEU A 573 -9.95 8.53 -10.81
CA LEU A 573 -9.86 7.54 -9.73
C LEU A 573 -8.53 6.79 -9.88
N ASN A 574 -7.70 6.84 -8.85
CA ASN A 574 -6.42 6.14 -8.76
C ASN A 574 -6.60 4.80 -8.04
N ALA A 575 -5.79 3.81 -8.44
CA ALA A 575 -5.67 2.53 -7.77
C ALA A 575 -4.22 2.05 -7.82
N LEU A 576 -3.90 1.04 -7.03
CA LEU A 576 -2.65 0.29 -7.08
C LEU A 576 -2.95 -1.16 -7.47
N THR A 577 -1.95 -1.95 -7.85
CA THR A 577 -2.10 -3.39 -8.13
C THR A 577 -2.29 -4.29 -6.90
N LEU A 578 -2.40 -3.69 -5.71
CA LEU A 578 -2.65 -4.38 -4.43
C LEU A 578 -4.03 -5.06 -4.37
N GLN A 579 -4.25 -5.90 -3.36
CA GLN A 579 -5.46 -6.71 -3.16
C GLN A 579 -5.83 -7.53 -4.43
N ASP A 580 -7.11 -7.59 -4.79
CA ASP A 580 -7.60 -8.21 -6.03
C ASP A 580 -7.77 -7.19 -7.16
N ASN A 581 -7.11 -6.02 -7.11
CA ASN A 581 -7.34 -4.94 -8.08
C ASN A 581 -7.05 -5.37 -9.53
N SER A 582 -6.05 -6.25 -9.74
CA SER A 582 -5.73 -6.82 -11.04
C SER A 582 -6.92 -7.50 -11.74
N LEU A 583 -7.93 -7.97 -11.01
CA LEU A 583 -9.13 -8.58 -11.59
C LEU A 583 -10.00 -7.59 -12.39
N PHE A 584 -9.99 -6.30 -12.06
CA PHE A 584 -10.87 -5.30 -12.69
C PHE A 584 -10.16 -4.12 -13.36
N LEU A 585 -8.87 -3.89 -13.10
CA LEU A 585 -8.15 -2.71 -13.59
C LEU A 585 -8.25 -2.54 -15.12
N GLU A 586 -7.90 -3.56 -15.90
CA GLU A 586 -7.86 -3.45 -17.37
C GLU A 586 -9.27 -3.37 -17.99
N GLU A 587 -10.21 -4.20 -17.53
CA GLU A 587 -11.62 -4.20 -17.98
C GLU A 587 -12.31 -2.86 -17.72
N LEU A 588 -12.09 -2.26 -16.54
CA LEU A 588 -12.62 -0.95 -16.18
C LEU A 588 -11.79 0.21 -16.75
N LYS A 589 -10.82 -0.06 -17.63
CA LYS A 589 -10.00 0.92 -18.36
C LYS A 589 -9.12 1.79 -17.47
N PHE A 590 -8.64 1.25 -16.34
CA PHE A 590 -7.55 1.91 -15.62
C PHE A 590 -6.27 1.79 -16.45
N GLY A 591 -5.67 2.93 -16.80
CA GLY A 591 -4.40 2.98 -17.50
C GLY A 591 -3.23 2.79 -16.54
N ARG A 592 -2.22 2.00 -16.95
CA ARG A 592 -0.95 1.85 -16.22
C ARG A 592 -0.28 3.22 -16.03
N GLY A 593 0.01 3.57 -14.79
CA GLY A 593 0.89 4.68 -14.41
C GLY A 593 2.36 4.31 -14.55
N ASP A 594 3.23 5.31 -14.53
CA ASP A 594 4.68 5.18 -14.55
C ASP A 594 5.30 5.01 -13.14
N GLY A 595 4.55 5.37 -12.09
CA GLY A 595 4.93 5.21 -10.70
C GLY A 595 4.77 3.79 -10.16
N PHE A 596 5.69 3.40 -9.28
CA PHE A 596 5.59 2.23 -8.40
C PHE A 596 5.54 2.68 -6.94
N LEU A 597 4.89 1.89 -6.09
CA LEU A 597 4.95 2.01 -4.64
C LEU A 597 5.64 0.77 -4.06
N HIS A 598 6.75 0.96 -3.38
CA HIS A 598 7.50 -0.11 -2.73
C HIS A 598 7.13 -0.16 -1.25
N TYR A 599 6.83 -1.35 -0.75
CA TYR A 599 6.50 -1.62 0.64
C TYR A 599 7.72 -2.14 1.39
N TYR A 600 7.86 -1.72 2.64
CA TYR A 600 8.99 -2.04 3.51
C TYR A 600 8.52 -2.39 4.90
N LEU A 601 9.26 -3.28 5.56
CA LEU A 601 9.18 -3.51 6.99
C LEU A 601 10.51 -3.13 7.64
N TYR A 602 10.44 -2.40 8.74
CA TYR A 602 11.55 -2.12 9.63
C TYR A 602 11.61 -3.21 10.71
N ASN A 603 12.82 -3.72 10.96
CA ASN A 603 13.11 -4.78 11.91
C ASN A 603 12.23 -6.04 11.74
N TYR A 604 11.93 -6.41 10.49
CA TYR A 604 11.20 -7.64 10.20
C TYR A 604 11.61 -8.21 8.83
N ALA A 605 12.00 -9.48 8.82
CA ALA A 605 12.25 -10.27 7.62
C ALA A 605 10.98 -11.01 7.20
N THR A 606 10.71 -11.03 5.90
CA THR A 606 9.67 -11.85 5.29
C THR A 606 10.09 -12.24 3.88
N LYS A 607 9.65 -13.40 3.39
CA LYS A 607 9.77 -13.77 1.99
C LYS A 607 8.99 -12.76 1.13
N PRO A 608 9.41 -12.48 -0.11
CA PRO A 608 8.72 -11.53 -0.99
C PRO A 608 7.21 -11.76 -1.09
N ILE A 609 6.45 -10.67 -1.18
CA ILE A 609 5.00 -10.67 -1.32
C ILE A 609 4.62 -10.14 -2.69
N LEU A 610 3.77 -10.88 -3.42
CA LEU A 610 3.33 -10.52 -4.77
C LEU A 610 2.53 -9.22 -4.74
N GLY A 611 2.95 -8.25 -5.55
CA GLY A 611 2.33 -6.93 -5.67
C GLY A 611 1.32 -6.80 -6.81
N GLY A 612 0.97 -7.90 -7.50
CA GLY A 612 -0.02 -7.93 -8.59
C GLY A 612 0.42 -7.20 -9.86
N ILE A 613 1.72 -7.09 -10.11
CA ILE A 613 2.25 -6.37 -11.28
C ILE A 613 2.21 -7.24 -12.53
N ASP A 614 2.58 -8.51 -12.40
CA ASP A 614 2.64 -9.43 -13.52
C ASP A 614 1.29 -10.15 -13.66
N ALA A 615 0.77 -10.24 -14.89
CA ALA A 615 -0.56 -10.83 -15.12
C ALA A 615 -0.66 -12.31 -14.69
N SER A 616 0.49 -13.00 -14.65
CA SER A 616 0.65 -14.35 -14.11
C SER A 616 0.48 -14.44 -12.59
N ASP A 617 0.61 -13.34 -11.85
CA ASP A 617 0.45 -13.34 -10.39
C ASP A 617 -1.00 -13.65 -9.98
N GLY A 618 -1.98 -13.39 -10.85
CA GLY A 618 -3.42 -13.61 -10.61
C GLY A 618 -4.07 -12.64 -9.60
N GLY A 619 -3.28 -12.01 -8.72
CA GLY A 619 -3.70 -11.13 -7.62
C GLY A 619 -2.50 -10.55 -6.88
N SER A 620 -2.73 -9.94 -5.71
CA SER A 620 -1.66 -9.46 -4.83
C SER A 620 -1.84 -9.95 -3.40
N GLY A 621 -0.72 -10.27 -2.75
CA GLY A 621 -0.67 -10.53 -1.31
C GLY A 621 -0.64 -9.27 -0.44
N VAL A 622 -0.67 -8.08 -1.02
CA VAL A 622 -0.68 -6.81 -0.28
C VAL A 622 -2.11 -6.37 -0.03
N GLY A 623 -2.56 -6.48 1.22
CA GLY A 623 -3.84 -6.00 1.73
C GLY A 623 -3.74 -4.70 2.54
N VAL A 624 -2.55 -4.10 2.69
CA VAL A 624 -2.36 -2.79 3.34
C VAL A 624 -2.44 -1.67 2.31
N ILE A 625 -3.27 -0.66 2.55
CA ILE A 625 -3.36 0.55 1.73
C ILE A 625 -2.82 1.74 2.53
N MET A 626 -1.75 2.36 2.03
CA MET A 626 -1.11 3.55 2.62
C MET A 626 -1.73 4.85 2.08
N LEU A 627 -1.53 5.95 2.82
CA LEU A 627 -2.12 7.29 2.58
C LEU A 627 -1.12 8.34 2.04
#